data_AF-A0A1U7Q020-F1
#
_entry.id   AF-A0A1U7Q020-F1
#
_cell.length_a   1.000
_cell.length_b   1.000
_cell.length_c   1.000
_cell.angle_alpha   90.00
_cell.angle_beta   90.00
_cell.angle_gamma   90.00
#
_symmetry.space_group_name_H-M   'P 1'
#
loop_
_entity.id
_entity.type
_entity.pdbx_description
1 polymer ?
#
loop_
_entity_poly.entity_id
_entity_poly.type
_entity_poly.pdbx_seq_one_letter_code
_entity_poly.pdbx_strand_id
1 'polypeptide(L)'
;MPRFRQLFQSIIPINYQYPLSSAIYKILAKGDTEYAAFLHEKGYGKGLKLFSFSQLNVPFKIQGDRLRLLSNEVEFQVSFHIPEAMENFVKGLFQSETIDIADKKSKVSFKVKSVE
;
A
#
# COMPACT_ATOMS: atom_id res chain seq x y z
N MET A 1 -6.59 28.44 22.84
CA MET A 1 -6.08 27.18 23.43
C MET A 1 -4.86 26.73 22.63
N PRO A 2 -3.69 26.49 23.25
CA PRO A 2 -2.55 26.00 22.49
C PRO A 2 -2.75 24.50 22.18
N ARG A 3 -2.74 24.13 20.90
CA ARG A 3 -2.66 22.74 20.45
C ARG A 3 -1.23 22.49 19.97
N PHE A 4 -0.50 21.59 20.65
CA PHE A 4 0.76 21.07 20.17
C PHE A 4 0.82 19.56 20.39
N ARG A 5 0.89 18.80 19.29
CA ARG A 5 1.85 17.71 19.03
C ARG A 5 1.65 17.23 17.59
N GLN A 6 2.62 17.41 16.71
CA GLN A 6 2.74 16.61 15.49
C GLN A 6 4.10 15.95 15.53
N LEU A 7 4.13 14.68 15.92
CA LEU A 7 5.35 13.85 15.97
C LEU A 7 5.21 12.63 15.08
N PHE A 8 4.63 12.79 13.89
CA PHE A 8 4.93 11.93 12.74
C PHE A 8 4.78 12.82 11.50
N GLN A 9 5.90 13.11 10.83
CA GLN A 9 5.84 13.72 9.50
C GLN A 9 5.46 12.62 8.51
N SER A 10 4.16 12.33 8.42
CA SER A 10 3.61 11.44 7.39
C SER A 10 3.64 12.17 6.05
N ILE A 11 4.84 12.30 5.48
CA ILE A 11 5.09 12.96 4.20
C ILE A 11 5.39 11.87 3.17
N ILE A 12 4.49 11.72 2.22
CA ILE A 12 4.63 10.76 1.12
C ILE A 12 4.88 11.49 -0.20
N PRO A 13 5.52 10.85 -1.18
CA PRO A 13 5.67 11.43 -2.51
C PRO A 13 4.30 11.63 -3.17
N ILE A 14 4.12 12.67 -3.98
CA ILE A 14 2.85 12.92 -4.67
C ILE A 14 2.48 11.79 -5.64
N ASN A 15 3.48 11.10 -6.19
CA ASN A 15 3.35 9.90 -7.00
C ASN A 15 3.35 8.60 -6.15
N TYR A 16 2.78 8.63 -4.94
CA TYR A 16 2.72 7.48 -4.02
C TYR A 16 2.04 6.23 -4.61
N GLN A 17 1.25 6.38 -5.66
CA GLN A 17 0.61 5.26 -6.38
C GLN A 17 1.61 4.18 -6.81
N TYR A 18 2.81 4.57 -7.25
CA TYR A 18 3.86 3.63 -7.64
C TYR A 18 4.45 2.84 -6.45
N PRO A 19 4.92 3.47 -5.36
CA PRO A 19 5.36 2.74 -4.18
C PRO A 19 4.24 1.95 -3.50
N LEU A 20 2.99 2.46 -3.51
CA LEU A 20 1.84 1.72 -2.99
C LEU A 20 1.57 0.44 -3.80
N SER A 21 1.56 0.52 -5.13
CA SER A 21 1.46 -0.66 -6.00
C SER A 21 2.56 -1.68 -5.72
N SER A 22 3.78 -1.21 -5.51
CA SER A 22 4.93 -2.06 -5.17
C SER A 22 4.76 -2.72 -3.80
N ALA A 23 4.19 -2.01 -2.82
CA ALA A 23 3.90 -2.57 -1.50
C ALA A 23 2.82 -3.65 -1.55
N ILE A 24 1.72 -3.41 -2.29
CA ILE A 24 0.66 -4.40 -2.52
C ILE A 24 1.25 -5.67 -3.15
N TYR A 25 2.15 -5.52 -4.12
CA TYR A 25 2.82 -6.64 -4.76
C TYR A 25 3.70 -7.45 -3.79
N LYS A 26 4.45 -6.77 -2.92
CA LYS A 26 5.25 -7.44 -1.87
C LYS A 26 4.37 -8.19 -0.87
N ILE A 27 3.19 -7.67 -0.56
CA ILE A 27 2.22 -8.33 0.31
C ILE A 27 1.69 -9.61 -0.34
N LEU A 28 1.27 -9.54 -1.61
CA LEU A 28 0.86 -10.70 -2.39
C LEU A 28 1.95 -11.80 -2.40
N ALA A 29 3.20 -11.40 -2.62
CA ALA A 29 4.32 -12.34 -2.69
C ALA A 29 4.64 -13.04 -1.36
N LYS A 30 4.25 -12.44 -0.22
CA LYS A 30 4.41 -13.07 1.10
C LYS A 30 3.33 -14.10 1.40
N GLY A 31 2.11 -13.88 0.89
CA GLY A 31 0.99 -14.80 1.12
C GLY A 31 1.20 -16.19 0.53
N ASP A 32 1.93 -16.30 -0.57
CA ASP A 32 2.29 -17.55 -1.22
C ASP A 32 3.49 -17.35 -2.16
N THR A 33 4.58 -18.06 -1.87
CA THR A 33 5.85 -17.96 -2.62
C THR A 33 5.76 -18.58 -4.02
N GLU A 34 4.93 -19.61 -4.21
CA GLU A 34 4.67 -20.23 -5.51
C GLU A 34 3.75 -19.36 -6.35
N TYR A 35 2.76 -18.71 -5.73
CA TYR A 35 1.91 -17.71 -6.39
C TYR A 35 2.71 -16.47 -6.82
N ALA A 36 3.70 -16.05 -6.02
CA ALA A 36 4.63 -14.99 -6.38
C ALA A 36 5.43 -15.36 -7.63
N ALA A 37 5.96 -16.58 -7.70
CA ALA A 37 6.67 -17.10 -8.86
C ALA A 37 5.75 -17.16 -10.09
N PHE A 38 4.51 -17.63 -9.95
CA PHE A 38 3.51 -17.61 -11.03
C PHE A 38 3.21 -16.19 -11.54
N LEU A 39 3.01 -15.21 -10.64
CA LEU A 39 2.78 -13.80 -10.99
C LEU A 39 3.99 -13.16 -11.68
N HIS A 40 5.21 -13.51 -11.24
CA HIS A 40 6.46 -13.00 -11.80
C HIS A 40 6.77 -13.61 -13.18
N GLU A 41 6.58 -14.92 -13.33
CA GLU A 41 7.01 -15.67 -14.53
C GLU A 41 5.94 -15.70 -15.63
N LYS A 42 4.66 -15.82 -15.25
CA LYS A 42 3.57 -16.13 -16.19
C LYS A 42 2.47 -15.08 -16.20
N GLY A 43 2.08 -14.59 -15.02
CA GLY A 43 0.90 -13.77 -14.81
C GLY A 43 -0.37 -14.40 -15.41
N TYR A 44 -1.45 -13.64 -15.52
CA TYR A 44 -2.67 -14.10 -16.22
C TYR A 44 -2.61 -13.83 -17.73
N GLY A 45 -1.46 -14.15 -18.34
CA GLY A 45 -1.14 -13.78 -19.72
C GLY A 45 -0.80 -12.28 -19.86
N LYS A 46 0.20 -11.97 -20.70
CA LYS A 46 0.70 -10.60 -20.96
C LYS A 46 1.15 -9.78 -19.74
N GLY A 47 1.41 -10.41 -18.59
CA GLY A 47 1.85 -9.72 -17.37
C GLY A 47 0.77 -8.87 -16.70
N LEU A 48 -0.51 -9.13 -16.98
CA LEU A 48 -1.62 -8.42 -16.36
C LEU A 48 -1.70 -8.73 -14.86
N LYS A 49 -1.64 -7.67 -14.04
CA LYS A 49 -1.94 -7.71 -12.62
C LYS A 49 -3.46 -7.67 -12.47
N LEU A 50 -4.07 -8.78 -12.08
CA LEU A 50 -5.53 -8.89 -11.93
C LEU A 50 -6.04 -8.27 -10.62
N PHE A 51 -5.55 -7.08 -10.28
CA PHE A 51 -6.05 -6.28 -9.17
C PHE A 51 -6.05 -4.79 -9.52
N SER A 52 -6.95 -4.05 -8.89
CA SER A 52 -7.00 -2.58 -8.90
C SER A 52 -7.02 -2.06 -7.46
N PHE A 53 -6.64 -0.81 -7.24
CA PHE A 53 -6.72 -0.20 -5.93
C PHE A 53 -7.05 1.29 -6.04
N SER A 54 -7.69 1.83 -5.00
CA SER A 54 -8.10 3.23 -4.95
C SER A 54 -6.94 4.16 -4.59
N GLN A 55 -7.21 5.46 -4.62
CA GLN A 55 -6.37 6.44 -3.94
C GLN A 55 -6.45 6.24 -2.41
N LEU A 56 -5.46 6.79 -1.70
CA LEU A 56 -5.53 6.87 -0.23
C LEU A 56 -6.64 7.86 0.17
N ASN A 57 -7.60 7.38 0.94
CA ASN A 57 -8.59 8.20 1.62
C ASN A 57 -7.98 8.75 2.92
N VAL A 58 -7.45 9.96 2.83
CA VAL A 58 -6.83 10.67 3.95
C VAL A 58 -6.79 12.16 3.65
N PRO A 59 -7.11 13.07 4.59
CA PRO A 59 -6.90 14.48 4.37
C PRO A 59 -5.40 14.79 4.25
N PHE A 60 -5.00 15.56 3.25
CA PHE A 60 -3.59 15.93 3.02
C PHE A 60 -3.42 17.40 2.62
N LYS A 61 -2.19 17.90 2.72
CA LYS A 61 -1.74 19.15 2.09
C LYS A 61 -0.63 18.85 1.09
N ILE A 62 -0.71 19.47 -0.08
CA ILE A 62 0.36 19.42 -1.08
C ILE A 62 1.46 20.41 -0.67
N GLN A 63 2.71 19.95 -0.68
CA GLN A 63 3.90 20.75 -0.41
C GLN A 63 4.97 20.41 -1.44
N GLY A 64 5.02 21.15 -2.55
CA GLY A 64 5.92 20.84 -3.67
C GLY A 64 5.59 19.47 -4.29
N ASP A 65 6.56 18.57 -4.30
CA ASP A 65 6.41 17.19 -4.80
C ASP A 65 5.94 16.19 -3.72
N ARG A 66 5.36 16.69 -2.63
CA ARG A 66 4.97 15.89 -1.46
C ARG A 66 3.53 16.10 -1.03
N LEU A 67 2.98 15.05 -0.42
CA LEU A 67 1.73 15.08 0.33
C LEU A 67 2.04 14.94 1.81
N ARG A 68 1.68 15.95 2.59
CA ARG A 68 1.68 15.90 4.04
C ARG A 68 0.32 15.42 4.51
N LEU A 69 0.26 14.20 5.03
CA LEU A 69 -0.97 13.65 5.58
C LEU A 69 -1.35 14.40 6.87
N LEU A 70 -2.64 14.68 7.02
CA LEU A 70 -3.22 15.39 8.15
C LEU A 70 -3.88 14.45 9.16
N SER A 71 -3.88 13.15 8.87
CA SER A 71 -4.33 12.07 9.75
C SER A 71 -3.21 11.03 9.90
N ASN A 72 -3.26 10.28 11.00
CA ASN A 72 -2.43 9.11 11.28
C ASN A 72 -3.07 7.80 10.76
N GLU A 73 -4.32 7.86 10.31
CA GLU A 73 -5.04 6.74 9.72
C GLU A 73 -5.28 7.01 8.23
N VAL A 74 -5.10 5.96 7.42
CA VAL A 74 -5.29 5.98 5.96
C VAL A 74 -6.10 4.76 5.57
N GLU A 75 -7.01 4.93 4.63
CA GLU A 75 -7.83 3.85 4.08
C GLU A 75 -7.66 3.81 2.57
N PHE A 76 -7.73 2.62 1.98
CA PHE A 76 -7.81 2.45 0.53
C PHE A 76 -8.44 1.09 0.24
N GLN A 77 -9.05 0.97 -0.93
CA GLN A 77 -9.69 -0.25 -1.38
C GLN A 77 -8.76 -0.98 -2.33
N VAL A 78 -8.73 -2.31 -2.24
CA VAL A 78 -8.09 -3.19 -3.21
C VAL A 78 -9.13 -4.19 -3.71
N SER A 79 -9.23 -4.32 -5.02
CA SER A 79 -10.17 -5.23 -5.68
C SER A 79 -9.40 -6.24 -6.51
N PHE A 80 -9.78 -7.50 -6.41
CA PHE A 80 -9.16 -8.60 -7.12
C PHE A 80 -10.16 -9.22 -8.09
N HIS A 81 -9.71 -9.59 -9.29
CA HIS A 81 -10.54 -10.36 -10.21
C HIS A 81 -10.55 -11.85 -9.86
N ILE A 82 -9.45 -12.34 -9.26
CA ILE A 82 -9.27 -13.75 -8.93
C ILE A 82 -9.37 -13.93 -7.40
N PRO A 83 -10.29 -14.77 -6.90
CA PRO A 83 -10.47 -15.00 -5.47
C PRO A 83 -9.19 -15.45 -4.74
N GLU A 84 -8.41 -16.34 -5.35
CA GLU A 84 -7.13 -16.80 -4.80
C GLU A 84 -6.12 -15.66 -4.58
N ALA A 85 -6.12 -14.66 -5.47
CA ALA A 85 -5.27 -13.47 -5.32
C ALA A 85 -5.64 -12.68 -4.06
N MET A 86 -6.95 -12.55 -3.80
CA MET A 86 -7.47 -11.88 -2.61
C MET A 86 -7.09 -12.65 -1.34
N GLU A 87 -7.25 -13.97 -1.32
CA GLU A 87 -6.87 -14.79 -0.17
C GLU A 87 -5.37 -14.68 0.14
N ASN A 88 -4.53 -14.76 -0.88
CA ASN A 88 -3.08 -14.59 -0.73
C ASN A 88 -2.71 -13.18 -0.28
N PHE A 89 -3.40 -12.14 -0.77
CA PHE A 89 -3.22 -10.78 -0.29
C PHE A 89 -3.54 -10.67 1.20
N VAL A 90 -4.70 -11.16 1.63
CA VAL A 90 -5.13 -11.10 3.05
C VAL A 90 -4.15 -11.85 3.95
N LYS A 91 -3.74 -13.07 3.56
CA LYS A 91 -2.71 -13.85 4.29
C LYS A 91 -1.39 -13.06 4.40
N GLY A 92 -0.90 -12.55 3.28
CA GLY A 92 0.34 -11.77 3.22
C GLY A 92 0.26 -10.47 4.00
N LEU A 93 -0.93 -9.86 4.11
CA LEU A 93 -1.16 -8.62 4.83
C LEU A 93 -1.02 -8.84 6.34
N PHE A 94 -1.63 -9.91 6.86
CA PHE A 94 -1.47 -10.31 8.26
C PHE A 94 -0.03 -10.70 8.61
N GLN A 95 0.72 -11.30 7.68
CA GLN A 95 2.13 -11.63 7.88
C GLN A 95 3.07 -10.42 7.77
N SER A 96 2.71 -9.41 6.96
CA SER A 96 3.58 -8.25 6.73
C SER A 96 3.60 -7.27 7.89
N GLU A 97 2.52 -7.23 8.67
CA GLU A 97 2.20 -6.29 9.76
C GLU A 97 2.19 -4.81 9.37
N THR A 98 2.94 -4.42 8.32
CA THR A 98 3.18 -3.05 7.89
C THR A 98 3.20 -2.90 6.38
N ILE A 99 2.81 -1.71 5.92
CA ILE A 99 2.88 -1.24 4.52
C ILE A 99 3.80 -0.03 4.47
N ASP A 100 4.81 -0.09 3.61
CA ASP A 100 5.76 1.00 3.39
C ASP A 100 5.43 1.79 2.13
N ILE A 101 5.27 3.10 2.26
CA ILE A 101 5.24 4.05 1.14
C ILE A 101 6.53 4.85 1.19
N ALA A 102 7.44 4.60 0.25
CA ALA A 102 8.77 5.19 0.26
C ALA A 102 9.25 5.59 -1.13
N ASP A 103 10.08 6.63 -1.18
CA ASP A 103 10.94 6.97 -2.31
C ASP A 103 12.34 7.34 -1.81
N LYS A 104 13.15 7.97 -2.67
CA LYS A 104 14.53 8.36 -2.31
C LYS A 104 14.60 9.46 -1.24
N LYS A 105 13.53 10.22 -0.96
CA LYS A 105 13.55 11.34 0.00
C LYS A 105 12.72 11.10 1.26
N SER A 106 11.63 10.32 1.20
CA SER A 106 10.81 10.04 2.38
C SER A 106 10.32 8.59 2.42
N LYS A 107 10.11 8.09 3.64
CA LYS A 107 9.53 6.78 3.93
C LYS A 107 8.52 6.92 5.05
N VAL A 108 7.32 6.37 4.85
CA VAL A 108 6.28 6.24 5.86
C VAL A 108 5.85 4.77 5.94
N SER A 109 5.78 4.24 7.16
CA SER A 109 5.35 2.87 7.45
C SER A 109 4.00 2.92 8.17
N PHE A 110 3.02 2.21 7.63
CA PHE A 110 1.68 2.09 8.19
C PHE A 110 1.49 0.70 8.77
N LYS A 111 0.98 0.59 10.01
CA LYS A 111 0.59 -0.71 10.56
C LYS A 111 -0.83 -1.04 10.14
N VAL A 112 -1.08 -2.29 9.74
CA VAL A 112 -2.43 -2.74 9.41
C VAL A 112 -3.27 -2.74 10.67
N LYS A 113 -4.39 -1.99 10.67
CA LYS A 113 -5.31 -1.87 11.82
C LYS A 113 -6.49 -2.84 11.69
N SER A 114 -7.10 -2.87 10.51
CA SER A 114 -8.25 -3.72 10.18
C SER A 114 -8.29 -4.00 8.67
N VAL A 115 -9.04 -5.04 8.30
CA VAL A 115 -9.42 -5.38 6.92
C VAL A 115 -10.91 -5.67 6.97
N GLU A 116 -11.68 -5.07 6.06
CA GLU A 116 -13.14 -5.18 5.96
C GLU A 116 -13.54 -5.66 4.56
#